data_AF-A0A7V2G019-F1
#
_entry.id   AF-A0A7V2G019-F1
#
_cell.length_a   1.000
_cell.length_b   1.000
_cell.length_c   1.000
_cell.angle_alpha   90.00
_cell.angle_beta   90.00
_cell.angle_gamma   90.00
#
_symmetry.space_group_name_H-M   'P 1'
#
loop_
_entity.id
_entity.type
_entity.pdbx_description
1 polymer ?
#
loop_
_entity_poly.entity_id
_entity_poly.type
_entity_poly.pdbx_seq_one_letter_code
_entity_poly.pdbx_strand_id
1 'polypeptide(L)'
;MSEQPVDTPSSLPTVRIPVRRTARLLRGLLLTPLGLYLINLIWRIWPSLVFVPTAVSNRITDYALAVVLVLLAAVGFSFALAGLRWLLFLFWPARLHIVADSKRLCIPTGPIGRLELDWERMSARYSFEVEPEELGEGFDSLMDEDEEPSVRLPLLRHPALRTPVNDLLTAFAGLEEGRLVGLLRPYVERVRRRQAERD
;
A
#
# COMPACT_ATOMS: atom_id res chain seq x y z
N MET A 1 42.44 -35.82 3.86
CA MET A 1 41.17 -35.38 4.46
C MET A 1 41.13 -33.88 4.34
N SER A 2 40.52 -33.37 3.27
CA SER A 2 40.37 -31.94 3.06
C SER A 2 39.10 -31.52 3.79
N GLU A 3 39.25 -30.66 4.80
CA GLU A 3 38.14 -29.99 5.46
C GLU A 3 37.37 -29.21 4.39
N GLN A 4 36.16 -29.68 4.06
CA GLN A 4 35.21 -28.86 3.32
C GLN A 4 34.82 -27.70 4.24
N PRO A 5 34.86 -26.44 3.78
CA PRO A 5 34.37 -25.32 4.57
C PRO A 5 32.89 -25.56 4.86
N VAL A 6 32.56 -25.54 6.14
CA VAL A 6 31.18 -25.57 6.65
C VAL A 6 30.46 -24.36 6.09
N ASP A 7 29.62 -24.58 5.08
CA ASP A 7 28.70 -23.59 4.56
C ASP A 7 27.85 -23.08 5.73
N THR A 8 28.07 -21.82 6.12
CA THR A 8 27.28 -21.17 7.16
C THR A 8 25.95 -20.77 6.49
N PRO A 9 24.77 -21.34 6.86
CA PRO A 9 23.51 -20.91 6.28
C PRO A 9 23.06 -19.59 6.95
N SER A 10 23.81 -18.51 6.77
CA SER A 10 23.48 -17.20 7.36
C SER A 10 22.60 -16.34 6.44
N SER A 11 22.54 -16.65 5.14
CA SER A 11 21.76 -15.90 4.16
C SER A 11 20.45 -16.62 3.81
N LEU A 12 19.32 -15.97 4.06
CA LEU A 12 18.03 -16.41 3.53
C LEU A 12 18.03 -16.25 2.00
N PRO A 13 17.40 -17.17 1.24
CA PRO A 13 17.42 -17.12 -0.21
C PRO A 13 16.63 -15.93 -0.72
N THR A 14 17.22 -15.09 -1.58
CA THR A 14 16.52 -13.93 -2.14
C THR A 14 15.29 -14.37 -2.96
N VAL A 15 14.10 -13.98 -2.51
CA VAL A 15 12.84 -14.31 -3.19
C VAL A 15 12.39 -13.12 -4.02
N ARG A 16 11.98 -13.39 -5.27
CA ARG A 16 11.40 -12.39 -6.18
C ARG A 16 9.94 -12.73 -6.45
N ILE A 17 9.04 -11.92 -5.92
CA ILE A 17 7.59 -12.10 -6.09
C ILE A 17 7.12 -11.18 -7.22
N PRO A 18 6.45 -11.71 -8.27
CA PRO A 18 5.94 -10.89 -9.36
C PRO A 18 4.84 -9.95 -8.86
N VAL A 19 4.82 -8.73 -9.41
CA VAL A 19 3.81 -7.72 -9.05
C VAL A 19 2.58 -7.81 -9.96
N ARG A 20 1.38 -7.82 -9.38
CA ARG A 20 0.12 -7.76 -10.14
C ARG A 20 -0.09 -6.38 -10.74
N ARG A 21 -0.14 -6.30 -12.07
CA ARG A 21 -0.45 -5.04 -12.79
C ARG A 21 -1.95 -4.78 -12.95
N THR A 22 -2.76 -5.84 -12.99
CA THR A 22 -4.20 -5.75 -13.35
C THR A 22 -5.06 -5.05 -12.30
N ALA A 23 -4.88 -5.34 -11.02
CA ALA A 23 -5.61 -4.66 -9.95
C ALA A 23 -5.26 -3.16 -9.86
N ARG A 24 -4.01 -2.81 -10.16
CA ARG A 24 -3.53 -1.41 -10.20
C ARG A 24 -4.09 -0.66 -11.40
N LEU A 25 -4.25 -1.32 -12.55
CA LEU A 25 -4.91 -0.76 -13.72
C LEU A 25 -6.34 -0.33 -13.41
N LEU A 26 -7.12 -1.19 -12.74
CA LEU A 26 -8.50 -0.87 -12.38
C LEU A 26 -8.57 0.36 -11.46
N ARG A 27 -7.70 0.45 -10.45
CA ARG A 27 -7.61 1.65 -9.60
C ARG A 27 -7.21 2.90 -10.38
N GLY A 28 -6.25 2.80 -11.29
CA GLY A 28 -5.86 3.90 -12.18
C GLY A 28 -7.01 4.35 -13.09
N LEU A 29 -7.73 3.38 -13.67
CA LEU A 29 -8.86 3.60 -14.56
C LEU A 29 -10.08 4.16 -13.83
N LEU A 30 -10.24 3.92 -12.54
CA LEU A 30 -11.33 4.49 -11.74
C LEU A 30 -10.98 5.90 -11.24
N LEU A 31 -9.78 6.08 -10.67
CA LEU A 31 -9.38 7.34 -10.03
C LEU A 31 -9.12 8.46 -11.04
N THR A 32 -8.55 8.13 -12.20
CA THR A 32 -8.21 9.13 -13.22
C THR A 32 -9.45 9.83 -13.79
N PRO A 33 -10.46 9.12 -14.35
CA PRO A 33 -11.64 9.79 -14.88
C PRO A 33 -12.47 10.44 -13.77
N LEU A 34 -12.50 9.88 -12.56
CA LEU A 34 -13.16 10.51 -11.42
C LEU A 34 -12.52 11.87 -11.07
N GLY A 35 -11.19 11.92 -10.98
CA GLY A 35 -10.44 13.16 -10.76
C GLY A 35 -10.66 14.18 -11.88
N LEU A 36 -10.59 13.73 -13.14
CA LEU A 36 -10.85 14.59 -14.31
C LEU A 36 -12.30 15.10 -14.35
N TYR A 37 -13.27 14.27 -13.96
CA TYR A 37 -14.68 14.66 -13.88
C TYR A 37 -14.89 15.77 -12.84
N LEU A 38 -14.30 15.64 -11.65
CA LEU A 38 -14.36 16.69 -10.62
C LEU A 38 -13.75 18.00 -11.10
N ILE A 39 -12.58 17.94 -11.74
CA ILE A 39 -11.93 19.12 -12.32
C ILE A 39 -12.80 19.74 -13.43
N ASN A 40 -13.41 18.91 -14.29
CA ASN A 40 -14.31 19.39 -15.35
C ASN A 40 -15.57 20.06 -14.78
N LEU A 41 -16.16 19.49 -13.72
CA LEU A 41 -17.31 20.05 -13.03
C LEU A 41 -16.99 21.45 -12.49
N ILE A 42 -15.83 21.60 -11.86
CA ILE A 42 -15.37 22.90 -11.33
C ILE A 42 -15.17 23.89 -12.46
N TRP A 43 -14.55 23.48 -13.57
CA TRP A 43 -14.34 24.33 -14.74
C TRP A 43 -15.66 24.85 -15.34
N ARG A 44 -16.75 24.10 -15.23
CA ARG A 44 -18.08 24.53 -15.69
C ARG A 44 -18.75 25.50 -14.72
N ILE A 45 -18.56 25.32 -13.41
CA ILE A 45 -19.21 26.14 -12.38
C ILE A 45 -18.44 27.45 -12.16
N TRP A 46 -17.11 27.43 -12.22
CA TRP A 46 -16.25 28.57 -11.93
C TRP A 46 -16.63 29.87 -12.69
N PRO A 47 -16.92 29.85 -14.00
CA PRO A 47 -17.29 31.06 -14.74
C PRO A 47 -18.65 31.65 -14.34
N SER A 48 -19.51 30.86 -13.68
CA SER A 48 -20.83 31.31 -13.21
C SER A 48 -20.77 32.05 -11.88
N LEU A 49 -19.61 32.04 -11.20
CA LEU A 49 -19.41 32.77 -9.95
C LEU A 49 -19.25 34.27 -10.24
N VAL A 50 -20.10 35.08 -9.61
CA VAL A 50 -20.09 36.54 -9.80
C VAL A 50 -19.39 37.20 -8.62
N PHE A 51 -18.09 37.45 -8.76
CA PHE A 51 -17.30 38.13 -7.73
C PHE A 51 -17.49 39.66 -7.71
N VAL A 52 -18.20 40.21 -8.70
CA VAL A 52 -18.48 41.64 -8.83
C VAL A 52 -19.81 41.99 -8.12
N PRO A 53 -19.88 43.12 -7.41
CA PRO A 53 -21.12 43.64 -6.84
C PRO A 53 -22.27 43.69 -7.86
N THR A 54 -23.26 42.83 -7.72
CA THR A 54 -24.53 42.95 -8.44
C THR A 54 -25.69 42.93 -7.44
N ALA A 55 -26.79 43.59 -7.77
CA ALA A 55 -27.96 43.72 -6.88
C ALA A 55 -28.68 42.38 -6.61
N VAL A 56 -28.25 41.29 -7.25
CA VAL A 56 -28.96 40.00 -7.31
C VAL A 56 -28.17 38.85 -6.68
N SER A 57 -26.86 39.01 -6.41
CA SER A 57 -26.02 37.95 -5.80
C SER A 57 -25.68 38.24 -4.34
N ASN A 58 -25.85 37.22 -3.49
CA ASN A 58 -25.36 37.22 -2.12
C ASN A 58 -23.87 36.83 -2.13
N ARG A 59 -22.97 37.81 -2.02
CA ARG A 59 -21.51 37.60 -2.17
C ARG A 59 -20.95 36.51 -1.25
N ILE A 60 -21.53 36.36 -0.06
CA ILE A 60 -21.09 35.38 0.93
C ILE A 60 -21.24 33.96 0.39
N THR A 61 -22.32 33.68 -0.35
CA THR A 61 -22.53 32.35 -0.95
C THR A 61 -21.56 32.09 -2.09
N ASP A 62 -21.23 33.08 -2.91
CA ASP A 62 -20.28 32.92 -4.02
C ASP A 62 -18.84 32.69 -3.50
N TYR A 63 -18.42 33.42 -2.45
CA TYR A 63 -17.13 33.18 -1.81
C TYR A 63 -17.08 31.81 -1.10
N ALA A 64 -18.13 31.43 -0.39
CA ALA A 64 -18.21 30.12 0.24
C ALA A 64 -18.14 28.99 -0.80
N LEU A 65 -18.87 29.13 -1.91
CA LEU A 65 -18.86 28.18 -3.01
C LEU A 65 -17.48 28.12 -3.68
N ALA A 66 -16.81 29.26 -3.87
CA ALA A 66 -15.45 29.29 -4.40
C ALA A 66 -14.46 28.52 -3.51
N VAL A 67 -14.54 28.66 -2.19
CA VAL A 67 -13.70 27.88 -1.24
C VAL A 67 -13.96 26.37 -1.39
N VAL A 68 -15.23 25.97 -1.44
CA VAL A 68 -15.61 24.56 -1.63
C VAL A 68 -15.07 24.03 -2.97
N LEU A 69 -15.19 24.81 -4.05
CA LEU A 69 -14.68 24.43 -5.37
C LEU A 69 -13.15 24.29 -5.39
N VAL A 70 -12.42 25.15 -4.67
CA VAL A 70 -10.96 25.03 -4.54
C VAL A 70 -10.57 23.75 -3.78
N LEU A 71 -11.24 23.44 -2.68
CA LEU A 71 -11.01 22.18 -1.95
C LEU A 71 -11.35 20.96 -2.82
N LEU A 72 -12.46 21.02 -3.55
CA LEU A 72 -12.85 19.98 -4.49
C LEU A 72 -11.85 19.84 -5.64
N ALA A 73 -11.26 20.94 -6.11
CA ALA A 73 -10.21 20.93 -7.12
C ALA A 73 -8.96 20.20 -6.61
N ALA A 74 -8.55 20.48 -5.37
CA ALA A 74 -7.42 19.81 -4.73
C ALA A 74 -7.64 18.30 -4.60
N VAL A 75 -8.85 17.88 -4.21
CA VAL A 75 -9.24 16.45 -4.17
C VAL A 75 -9.23 15.84 -5.58
N GLY A 76 -9.83 16.51 -6.56
CA GLY A 76 -9.85 16.06 -7.95
C GLY A 76 -8.45 15.89 -8.54
N PHE A 77 -7.56 16.86 -8.32
CA PHE A 77 -6.14 16.78 -8.69
C PHE A 77 -5.43 15.62 -7.98
N SER A 78 -5.68 15.42 -6.69
CA SER A 78 -5.09 14.32 -5.93
C SER A 78 -5.49 12.96 -6.51
N PHE A 79 -6.76 12.77 -6.87
CA PHE A 79 -7.23 11.54 -7.54
C PHE A 79 -6.67 11.39 -8.94
N ALA A 80 -6.62 12.47 -9.73
CA ALA A 80 -6.05 12.44 -11.08
C ALA A 80 -4.55 12.08 -11.04
N LEU A 81 -3.77 12.66 -10.13
CA LEU A 81 -2.35 12.35 -9.95
C LEU A 81 -2.14 10.93 -9.43
N ALA A 82 -2.93 10.49 -8.45
CA ALA A 82 -2.86 9.12 -7.95
C ALA A 82 -3.20 8.10 -9.06
N GLY A 83 -4.27 8.36 -9.83
CA GLY A 83 -4.68 7.56 -10.97
C GLY A 83 -3.62 7.52 -12.07
N LEU A 84 -3.07 8.67 -12.45
CA LEU A 84 -2.00 8.78 -13.43
C LEU A 84 -0.75 8.01 -13.00
N ARG A 85 -0.37 8.06 -11.72
CA ARG A 85 0.74 7.27 -11.18
C ARG A 85 0.53 5.77 -11.39
N TRP A 86 -0.70 5.29 -11.21
CA TRP A 86 -1.05 3.89 -11.47
C TRP A 86 -1.11 3.55 -12.96
N LEU A 87 -1.55 4.47 -13.81
CA LEU A 87 -1.53 4.28 -15.26
C LEU A 87 -0.09 4.24 -15.80
N LEU A 88 0.79 5.11 -15.31
CA LEU A 88 2.22 5.08 -15.65
C LEU A 88 2.89 3.77 -15.23
N PHE A 89 2.42 3.13 -14.15
CA PHE A 89 2.86 1.80 -13.73
C PHE A 89 2.61 0.73 -14.80
N LEU A 90 1.51 0.85 -15.56
CA LEU A 90 1.15 -0.10 -16.62
C LEU A 90 2.14 -0.05 -17.77
N PHE A 91 2.50 1.16 -18.20
CA PHE A 91 3.42 1.42 -19.30
C PHE A 91 4.89 1.19 -18.92
N TRP A 92 5.18 0.79 -17.67
CA TRP A 92 6.55 0.57 -17.24
C TRP A 92 7.13 -0.71 -17.88
N PRO A 93 8.25 -0.59 -18.64
CA PRO A 93 8.80 -1.68 -19.43
C PRO A 93 9.45 -2.77 -18.57
N ALA A 94 9.92 -2.45 -17.36
CA ALA A 94 10.61 -3.41 -16.50
C ALA A 94 9.64 -4.35 -15.77
N ARG A 95 9.98 -5.64 -15.68
CA ARG A 95 9.27 -6.60 -14.82
C ARG A 95 9.51 -6.22 -13.35
N LEU A 96 8.46 -5.74 -12.70
CA LEU A 96 8.52 -5.29 -11.31
C LEU A 96 8.31 -6.49 -10.38
N HIS A 97 9.22 -6.64 -9.43
CA HIS A 97 9.19 -7.72 -8.44
C HIS A 97 9.32 -7.10 -7.05
N ILE A 98 8.57 -7.64 -6.10
CA ILE A 98 8.90 -7.47 -4.68
C ILE A 98 10.11 -8.37 -4.42
N VAL A 99 11.15 -7.80 -3.83
CA VAL A 99 12.39 -8.53 -3.53
C VAL A 99 12.49 -8.64 -2.02
N ALA A 100 12.38 -9.87 -1.52
CA ALA A 100 12.71 -10.20 -0.14
C ALA A 100 14.14 -10.73 -0.12
N ASP A 101 15.03 -10.03 0.58
CA ASP A 101 16.40 -10.46 0.82
C ASP A 101 16.63 -10.57 2.33
N SER A 102 17.70 -11.25 2.75
CA SER A 102 18.08 -11.51 4.13
C SER A 102 18.09 -10.28 5.06
N LYS A 103 18.28 -9.06 4.51
CA LYS A 103 18.35 -7.80 5.27
C LYS A 103 17.10 -6.93 5.14
N ARG A 104 16.47 -6.92 3.97
CA ARG A 104 15.42 -5.95 3.62
C ARG A 104 14.37 -6.51 2.69
N LEU A 105 13.17 -5.94 2.78
CA LEU A 105 12.05 -6.13 1.89
C LEU A 105 11.90 -4.89 1.00
N CYS A 106 12.09 -5.07 -0.30
CA CYS A 106 11.98 -4.01 -1.29
C CYS A 106 10.66 -4.15 -2.05
N ILE A 107 9.76 -3.17 -1.88
CA ILE A 107 8.46 -3.11 -2.52
C ILE A 107 8.46 -2.00 -3.59
N PRO A 108 8.27 -2.31 -4.88
CA PRO A 108 8.18 -1.29 -5.92
C PRO A 108 6.84 -0.54 -5.82
N THR A 109 6.90 0.74 -5.47
CA THR A 109 5.73 1.63 -5.37
C THR A 109 5.39 2.28 -6.70
N GLY A 110 6.27 2.21 -7.69
CA GLY A 110 5.99 2.51 -9.09
C GLY A 110 7.14 3.16 -9.82
N PRO A 111 6.87 3.98 -10.86
CA PRO A 111 7.93 4.63 -11.64
C PRO A 111 8.78 5.62 -10.83
N ILE A 112 8.28 6.06 -9.68
CA ILE A 112 8.86 7.15 -8.87
C ILE A 112 9.66 6.61 -7.67
N GLY A 113 9.62 5.30 -7.39
CA GLY A 113 10.42 4.80 -6.28
C GLY A 113 10.18 3.35 -5.87
N ARG A 114 10.99 2.95 -4.89
CA ARG A 114 10.91 1.67 -4.19
C ARG A 114 10.92 1.96 -2.69
N LEU A 115 10.09 1.23 -1.97
CA LEU A 115 10.05 1.24 -0.52
C LEU A 115 10.99 0.14 -0.03
N GLU A 116 12.02 0.51 0.72
CA GLU A 116 12.94 -0.44 1.36
C GLU A 116 12.59 -0.50 2.84
N LEU A 117 12.29 -1.70 3.33
CA LEU A 117 11.92 -1.94 4.73
C LEU A 117 12.91 -2.93 5.33
N ASP A 118 13.49 -2.59 6.48
CA ASP A 118 14.48 -3.45 7.15
C ASP A 118 13.78 -4.49 8.01
N TRP A 119 14.14 -5.77 7.85
CA TRP A 119 13.54 -6.85 8.65
C TRP A 119 13.82 -6.67 10.16
N GLU A 120 14.93 -6.02 10.52
CA GLU A 120 15.34 -5.78 11.90
C GLU A 120 14.43 -4.83 12.68
N ARG A 121 13.69 -3.99 11.94
CA ARG A 121 12.74 -3.02 12.48
C ARG A 121 11.30 -3.49 12.34
N MET A 122 11.08 -4.68 11.75
CA MET A 122 9.75 -5.24 11.63
C MET A 122 9.34 -5.94 12.91
N SER A 123 8.05 -5.88 13.21
CA SER A 123 7.40 -6.71 14.21
C SER A 123 6.39 -7.64 13.53
N ALA A 124 6.35 -8.90 13.97
CA ALA A 124 5.41 -9.91 13.49
C ALA A 124 4.53 -10.38 14.65
N ARG A 125 3.24 -10.05 14.60
CA ARG A 125 2.25 -10.47 15.61
C ARG A 125 1.10 -11.20 14.93
N TYR A 126 0.61 -12.29 15.51
CA TYR A 126 -0.61 -12.90 14.98
C TYR A 126 -1.84 -12.08 15.33
N SER A 127 -2.92 -12.23 14.55
CA SER A 127 -4.19 -11.52 14.78
C SER A 127 -4.72 -11.73 16.20
N PHE A 128 -4.56 -12.93 16.78
CA PHE A 128 -4.96 -13.23 18.17
C PHE A 128 -4.04 -12.60 19.24
N GLU A 129 -2.84 -12.13 18.88
CA GLU A 129 -1.89 -11.45 19.79
C GLU A 129 -2.08 -9.93 19.78
N VAL A 130 -2.96 -9.40 18.93
CA VAL A 130 -3.17 -7.97 18.72
C VAL A 130 -4.53 -7.60 19.30
N GLU A 131 -4.56 -6.53 20.11
CA GLU A 131 -5.81 -6.01 20.65
C GLU A 131 -6.76 -5.61 19.52
N PRO A 132 -8.07 -5.87 19.64
CA PRO A 132 -9.05 -5.66 18.56
C PRO A 132 -9.12 -4.21 18.07
N GLU A 133 -8.73 -3.23 18.90
CA GLU A 133 -8.65 -1.81 18.52
C GLU A 133 -7.53 -1.51 17.51
N GLU A 134 -6.47 -2.34 17.47
CA GLU A 134 -5.34 -2.16 16.57
C GLU A 134 -5.52 -2.83 15.20
N LEU A 135 -6.48 -3.75 15.05
CA LEU A 135 -6.70 -4.50 13.82
C LEU A 135 -7.35 -3.66 12.69
N GLY A 136 -7.88 -2.48 13.01
CA GLY A 136 -8.64 -1.67 12.07
C GLY A 136 -10.00 -2.32 11.73
N GLU A 137 -10.95 -1.53 11.22
CA GLU A 137 -12.27 -2.02 10.80
C GLU A 137 -12.22 -2.84 9.50
N GLY A 138 -11.34 -3.85 9.44
CA GLY A 138 -11.26 -4.84 8.38
C GLY A 138 -12.07 -6.08 8.75
N PHE A 139 -12.63 -6.75 7.75
CA PHE A 139 -13.41 -7.99 7.85
C PHE A 139 -12.69 -9.18 8.53
N ASP A 140 -11.42 -8.99 8.92
CA ASP A 140 -10.57 -9.96 9.62
C ASP A 140 -10.96 -10.15 11.10
N SER A 141 -11.78 -9.26 11.69
CA SER A 141 -12.27 -9.39 13.07
C SER A 141 -13.44 -10.37 13.23
N LEU A 142 -13.91 -11.00 12.14
CA LEU A 142 -15.11 -11.86 12.12
C LEU A 142 -14.81 -13.35 11.87
N MET A 143 -13.54 -13.75 11.81
CA MET A 143 -13.16 -15.10 11.40
C MET A 143 -12.76 -15.98 12.59
N ASP A 144 -13.17 -17.25 12.53
CA ASP A 144 -13.00 -18.24 13.60
C ASP A 144 -11.53 -18.43 14.01
N GLU A 145 -11.32 -18.56 15.32
CA GLU A 145 -10.00 -18.77 15.97
C GLU A 145 -9.29 -20.07 15.50
N ASP A 146 -9.98 -20.92 14.75
CA ASP A 146 -9.53 -22.24 14.27
C ASP A 146 -8.88 -22.23 12.87
N GLU A 147 -8.76 -21.08 12.19
CA GLU A 147 -7.96 -21.01 10.95
C GLU A 147 -6.45 -21.11 11.25
N GLU A 148 -5.93 -22.32 11.03
CA GLU A 148 -4.55 -22.71 11.31
C GLU A 148 -3.48 -21.66 10.90
N PRO A 149 -2.40 -21.50 11.71
CA PRO A 149 -1.23 -20.67 11.38
C PRO A 149 -0.46 -21.13 10.12
N SER A 150 -0.91 -22.21 9.49
CA SER A 150 -0.42 -22.72 8.22
C SER A 150 -0.88 -21.86 7.03
N VAL A 151 -2.03 -21.17 7.15
CA VAL A 151 -2.71 -20.48 6.03
C VAL A 151 -2.41 -18.97 5.96
N ARG A 152 -2.25 -18.28 7.09
CA ARG A 152 -2.08 -16.81 7.13
C ARG A 152 -0.69 -16.38 7.62
N LEU A 153 -0.19 -15.27 7.07
CA LEU A 153 1.00 -14.58 7.58
C LEU A 153 0.63 -13.82 8.86
N PRO A 154 1.49 -13.80 9.90
CA PRO A 154 1.30 -12.86 10.99
C PRO A 154 1.32 -11.43 10.44
N LEU A 155 0.64 -10.53 11.14
CA LEU A 155 0.60 -9.12 10.85
C LEU A 155 2.01 -8.54 10.99
N LEU A 156 2.60 -8.17 9.85
CA LEU A 156 3.90 -7.52 9.79
C LEU A 156 3.70 -6.00 9.86
N ARG A 157 4.32 -5.37 10.85
CA ARG A 157 4.39 -3.90 10.98
C ARG A 157 5.82 -3.42 10.88
N HIS A 158 5.99 -2.23 10.31
CA HIS A 158 7.27 -1.55 10.23
C HIS A 158 7.06 -0.08 10.65
N PRO A 159 7.93 0.51 11.50
CA PRO A 159 7.70 1.85 12.07
C PRO A 159 7.65 2.98 11.03
N ALA A 160 8.23 2.76 9.84
CA ALA A 160 8.16 3.72 8.74
C ALA A 160 6.81 3.74 8.01
N LEU A 161 5.89 2.82 8.32
CA LEU A 161 4.61 2.67 7.64
C LEU A 161 3.45 2.78 8.62
N ARG A 162 2.38 3.47 8.21
CA ARG A 162 1.10 3.50 8.93
C ARG A 162 0.26 2.26 8.66
N THR A 163 0.38 1.68 7.48
CA THR A 163 -0.39 0.51 7.03
C THR A 163 0.42 -0.76 7.26
N PRO A 164 -0.21 -1.89 7.64
CA PRO A 164 0.46 -3.19 7.71
C PRO A 164 1.20 -3.53 6.41
N VAL A 165 2.36 -4.16 6.55
CA VAL A 165 3.18 -4.61 5.41
C VAL A 165 2.43 -5.69 4.64
N ASN A 166 1.62 -6.52 5.31
CA ASN A 166 0.78 -7.55 4.70
C ASN A 166 -0.15 -6.95 3.64
N ASP A 167 -0.86 -5.86 3.96
CA ASP A 167 -1.78 -5.19 3.03
C ASP A 167 -1.05 -4.66 1.79
N LEU A 168 0.16 -4.14 1.97
CA LEU A 168 0.98 -3.70 0.85
C LEU A 168 1.42 -4.90 0.00
N LEU A 169 1.83 -6.00 0.64
CA LEU A 169 2.23 -7.21 -0.05
C LEU A 169 1.08 -7.84 -0.81
N THR A 170 -0.11 -7.98 -0.23
CA THR A 170 -1.30 -8.52 -0.90
C THR A 170 -1.80 -7.60 -2.01
N ALA A 171 -1.78 -6.27 -1.78
CA ALA A 171 -2.15 -5.31 -2.82
C ALA A 171 -1.21 -5.31 -4.02
N PHE A 172 0.04 -5.73 -3.83
CA PHE A 172 1.08 -5.66 -4.85
C PHE A 172 1.50 -7.00 -5.43
N ALA A 173 1.41 -8.09 -4.69
CA ALA A 173 1.78 -9.42 -5.15
C ALA A 173 0.80 -9.91 -6.22
N GLY A 174 1.34 -10.54 -7.26
CA GLY A 174 0.60 -11.30 -8.27
C GLY A 174 0.36 -12.74 -7.87
N LEU A 175 0.51 -13.08 -6.59
CA LEU A 175 0.35 -14.43 -6.06
C LEU A 175 -0.86 -14.49 -5.12
N GLU A 176 -1.45 -15.68 -5.03
CA GLU A 176 -2.41 -16.02 -3.99
C GLU A 176 -1.74 -15.96 -2.61
N GLU A 177 -2.54 -15.62 -1.59
CA GLU A 177 -2.06 -15.41 -0.24
C GLU A 177 -1.30 -16.61 0.33
N GLY A 178 -1.82 -17.83 0.17
CA GLY A 178 -1.13 -19.05 0.64
C GLY A 178 0.26 -19.25 0.03
N ARG A 179 0.47 -18.89 -1.24
CA ARG A 179 1.79 -18.95 -1.89
C ARG A 179 2.72 -17.86 -1.37
N LEU A 180 2.17 -16.66 -1.14
CA LEU A 180 2.91 -15.56 -0.53
C LEU A 180 3.39 -15.93 0.89
N VAL A 181 2.53 -16.59 1.66
CA VAL A 181 2.83 -17.11 3.01
C VAL A 181 3.99 -18.09 2.95
N GLY A 182 3.91 -19.11 2.09
CA GLY A 182 4.97 -20.12 1.96
C GLY A 182 6.33 -19.53 1.61
N LEU A 183 6.36 -18.48 0.77
CA LEU A 183 7.60 -17.80 0.37
C LEU A 183 8.19 -16.89 1.46
N LEU A 184 7.34 -16.24 2.25
CA LEU A 184 7.77 -15.27 3.27
C LEU A 184 7.94 -15.89 4.66
N ARG A 185 7.39 -17.07 4.92
CA ARG A 185 7.51 -17.81 6.19
C ARG A 185 8.93 -17.80 6.80
N PRO A 186 10.01 -18.15 6.07
CA PRO A 186 11.34 -18.19 6.69
C PRO A 186 11.87 -16.82 7.12
N TYR A 187 11.42 -15.73 6.47
CA TYR A 187 11.74 -14.36 6.88
C TYR A 187 11.00 -13.96 8.15
N VAL A 188 9.72 -14.27 8.19
CA VAL A 188 8.84 -13.98 9.33
C VAL A 188 9.28 -14.73 10.58
N GLU A 189 9.61 -16.02 10.46
CA GLU A 189 10.11 -16.82 11.59
C GLU A 189 11.41 -16.24 12.15
N ARG A 190 12.30 -15.72 11.29
CA ARG A 190 13.52 -15.04 11.72
C ARG A 190 13.21 -13.76 12.49
N VAL A 191 12.23 -12.97 12.05
CA VAL A 191 11.77 -11.76 12.78
C VAL A 191 11.24 -12.16 14.16
N ARG A 192 10.35 -13.15 14.25
CA ARG A 192 9.80 -13.59 15.54
C ARG A 192 10.85 -14.12 16.51
N ARG A 193 11.80 -14.95 16.05
CA ARG A 193 12.89 -15.44 16.90
C ARG A 193 13.68 -14.29 17.52
N ARG A 194 14.00 -13.26 16.73
CA ARG A 194 14.70 -12.07 17.23
C ARG A 194 13.88 -11.22 18.18
N GLN A 195 12.56 -11.19 18.01
CA GLN A 195 11.67 -10.49 18.96
C GLN A 195 11.67 -11.22 20.31
N ALA A 196 11.53 -12.55 20.30
CA ALA A 196 11.58 -13.37 21.51
C ALA A 196 12.92 -13.32 22.26
N GLU A 197 14.03 -12.96 21.58
CA GLU A 197 15.33 -12.72 22.21
C GLU A 197 15.46 -11.33 22.86
N ARG A 198 14.56 -10.40 22.54
CA ARG A 198 14.57 -9.01 23.06
C ARG A 198 13.62 -8.78 24.22
N ASP A 199 12.58 -9.61 24.33
CA ASP A 199 11.58 -9.60 25.40
C ASP A 199 12.06 -10.47 26.59
#